data_AF-A0A6G1RLW1-F1
#
_entry.id   AF-A0A6G1RLW1-F1
#
_cell.length_a   1.000
_cell.length_b   1.000
_cell.length_c   1.000
_cell.angle_alpha   90.00
_cell.angle_beta   90.00
_cell.angle_gamma   90.00
#
_symmetry.space_group_name_H-M   'P 1'
#
loop_
_entity.id
_entity.type
_entity.pdbx_description
1 polymer ?
#
loop_
_entity_poly.entity_id
_entity_poly.type
_entity_poly.pdbx_seq_one_letter_code
_entity_poly.pdbx_strand_id
1 'polypeptide(L)'
;MTFIARYKFHLALENAICDDYMTEKLWRPMHLGAVPVYRGSPAVRDWMPNNLSIILIDDFASPQELAEYLDFLDKNGEEYMKYLEYKNLGGIKNQFLLESLERREWGVNDMTLPNYLNGFECFICDRENTRAKEEQEHKKSHGKIPAPRPRIAQFKHMGCPMPTPGFGSVEDLSGGDSWKEMWLQDYWQSLDQGEALTAMIHRNESHQGRFWDYMHEIFLKRTRQH
;
A
#
# COMPACT_ATOMS: atom_id res chain seq x y z
N MET A 1 -18.95 1.53 -14.26
CA MET A 1 -18.93 0.87 -12.93
C MET A 1 -20.35 0.57 -12.42
N THR A 2 -21.20 -0.06 -13.24
CA THR A 2 -22.62 -0.31 -12.88
C THR A 2 -22.81 -1.52 -11.98
N PHE A 3 -21.85 -2.47 -11.97
CA PHE A 3 -21.96 -3.68 -11.18
C PHE A 3 -21.96 -3.41 -9.67
N ILE A 4 -20.92 -2.75 -9.17
CA ILE A 4 -20.69 -2.51 -7.73
C ILE A 4 -21.76 -1.59 -7.12
N ALA A 5 -22.23 -0.60 -7.86
CA ALA A 5 -23.22 0.38 -7.39
C ALA A 5 -24.60 -0.21 -7.00
N ARG A 6 -24.83 -1.49 -7.29
CA ARG A 6 -26.07 -2.21 -6.93
C ARG A 6 -26.01 -2.89 -5.57
N TYR A 7 -24.86 -2.85 -4.89
CA TYR A 7 -24.63 -3.52 -3.63
C TYR A 7 -24.38 -2.50 -2.52
N LYS A 8 -24.93 -2.77 -1.33
CA LYS A 8 -24.71 -1.96 -0.13
C LYS A 8 -23.28 -2.07 0.40
N PHE A 9 -22.71 -3.27 0.33
CA PHE A 9 -21.38 -3.59 0.88
C PHE A 9 -20.43 -4.06 -0.21
N HIS A 10 -19.14 -3.77 -0.03
CA HIS A 10 -18.07 -4.27 -0.89
C HIS A 10 -16.92 -4.79 -0.04
N LEU A 11 -16.53 -6.06 -0.21
CA LEU A 11 -15.35 -6.62 0.45
C LEU A 11 -14.10 -5.99 -0.18
N ALA A 12 -13.48 -5.06 0.54
CA ALA A 12 -12.31 -4.31 0.13
C ALA A 12 -11.07 -4.86 0.83
N LEU A 13 -10.65 -6.07 0.43
CA LEU A 13 -9.49 -6.76 0.99
C LEU A 13 -8.24 -6.44 0.17
N GLU A 14 -7.21 -5.91 0.79
CA GLU A 14 -5.92 -5.78 0.15
C GLU A 14 -5.16 -7.10 0.12
N ASN A 15 -4.22 -7.21 -0.82
CA ASN A 15 -3.42 -8.42 -0.99
C ASN A 15 -2.45 -8.66 0.18
N ALA A 16 -2.13 -7.60 0.94
CA ALA A 16 -1.28 -7.65 2.12
C ALA A 16 -1.73 -6.60 3.14
N ILE A 17 -1.43 -6.87 4.42
CA ILE A 17 -1.63 -5.92 5.52
C ILE A 17 -0.33 -5.13 5.65
N CYS A 18 -0.35 -3.86 5.26
CA CYS A 18 0.84 -3.02 5.28
C CYS A 18 0.50 -1.54 5.46
N ASP A 19 1.35 -0.82 6.20
CA ASP A 19 1.22 0.63 6.36
C ASP A 19 1.17 1.32 5.00
N ASP A 20 0.29 2.32 4.91
CA ASP A 20 0.00 3.11 3.71
C ASP A 20 -0.50 2.35 2.46
N TYR A 21 -0.61 1.01 2.50
CA TYR A 21 -1.10 0.22 1.37
C TYR A 21 -2.63 0.23 1.25
N MET A 22 -3.15 1.33 0.71
CA MET A 22 -4.57 1.57 0.44
C MET A 22 -4.80 1.81 -1.05
N THR A 23 -5.49 0.89 -1.72
CA THR A 23 -5.63 0.90 -3.17
C THR A 23 -7.04 1.26 -3.63
N GLU A 24 -7.31 1.12 -4.93
CA GLU A 24 -8.63 1.32 -5.51
C GLU A 24 -9.72 0.45 -4.87
N LYS A 25 -9.37 -0.68 -4.24
CA LYS A 25 -10.33 -1.58 -3.58
C LYS A 25 -11.09 -0.87 -2.47
N LEU A 26 -10.40 -0.02 -1.71
CA LEU A 26 -11.00 0.83 -0.67
C LEU A 26 -11.81 1.97 -1.27
N TRP A 27 -11.21 2.73 -2.18
CA TRP A 27 -11.79 4.01 -2.63
C TRP A 27 -12.93 3.86 -3.62
N ARG A 28 -12.92 2.82 -4.47
CA ARG A 28 -13.95 2.59 -5.50
C ARG A 28 -15.37 2.42 -4.92
N PRO A 29 -15.61 1.55 -3.91
CA PRO A 29 -16.93 1.46 -3.29
C PRO A 29 -17.38 2.76 -2.62
N MET A 30 -16.48 3.48 -1.93
CA MET A 30 -16.81 4.78 -1.33
C MET A 30 -17.30 5.77 -2.39
N HIS A 31 -16.57 5.88 -3.51
CA HIS A 31 -16.96 6.74 -4.61
C HIS A 31 -18.39 6.41 -5.11
N LEU A 32 -18.72 5.12 -5.21
CA LEU A 32 -20.02 4.64 -5.68
C LEU A 32 -21.14 4.69 -4.62
N GLY A 33 -20.84 4.96 -3.35
CA GLY A 33 -21.83 4.99 -2.26
C GLY A 33 -22.16 3.62 -1.68
N ALA A 34 -21.28 2.65 -1.88
CA ALA A 34 -21.29 1.39 -1.14
C ALA A 34 -20.32 1.49 0.05
N VAL A 35 -20.63 0.79 1.14
CA VAL A 35 -19.80 0.74 2.34
C VAL A 35 -18.69 -0.29 2.15
N PRO A 36 -17.41 0.10 2.22
CA PRO A 36 -16.30 -0.85 2.18
C PRO A 36 -16.23 -1.65 3.47
N VAL A 37 -16.13 -2.96 3.35
CA VAL A 37 -15.74 -3.89 4.42
C VAL A 37 -14.25 -4.16 4.21
N TYR A 38 -13.43 -3.42 4.93
CA TYR A 38 -12.01 -3.22 4.63
C TYR A 38 -11.10 -4.06 5.51
N ARG A 39 -10.04 -4.58 4.90
CA ARG A 39 -8.87 -5.11 5.59
C ARG A 39 -7.63 -4.89 4.72
N GLY A 40 -6.59 -4.29 5.29
CA GLY A 40 -5.40 -3.89 4.55
C GLY A 40 -4.48 -3.05 5.42
N SER A 41 -4.37 -1.76 5.14
CA SER A 41 -3.48 -0.87 5.88
C SER A 41 -3.97 -0.58 7.30
N PRO A 42 -3.12 -0.75 8.33
CA PRO A 42 -3.43 -0.28 9.69
C PRO A 42 -3.63 1.23 9.78
N ALA A 43 -2.97 2.00 8.91
CA ALA A 43 -3.07 3.46 8.84
C ALA A 43 -4.39 3.97 8.25
N VAL A 44 -5.28 3.08 7.77
CA VAL A 44 -6.51 3.48 7.06
C VAL A 44 -7.39 4.43 7.86
N ARG A 45 -7.43 4.27 9.20
CA ARG A 45 -8.23 5.12 10.10
C ARG A 45 -7.83 6.59 10.02
N ASP A 46 -6.56 6.88 9.76
CA ASP A 46 -6.03 8.24 9.67
C ASP A 46 -6.52 8.97 8.41
N TRP A 47 -6.92 8.21 7.38
CA TRP A 47 -7.26 8.74 6.06
C TRP A 47 -8.77 8.73 5.76
N MET A 48 -9.59 8.14 6.63
CA MET A 48 -11.03 8.08 6.41
C MET A 48 -11.69 9.45 6.57
N PRO A 49 -12.72 9.78 5.76
CA PRO A 49 -13.40 11.06 5.83
C PRO A 49 -13.93 11.43 7.22
N ASN A 50 -14.34 10.42 7.99
CA ASN A 50 -14.75 10.48 9.38
C ASN A 50 -14.66 9.06 10.01
N ASN A 51 -15.01 8.95 11.29
CA ASN A 51 -14.93 7.70 12.06
C ASN A 51 -15.89 6.60 11.60
N LEU A 52 -16.88 6.91 10.76
CA LEU A 52 -17.95 5.99 10.35
C LEU A 52 -18.15 6.08 8.83
N SER A 53 -17.19 5.53 8.08
CA SER A 53 -17.22 5.52 6.62
C SER A 53 -16.84 4.17 6.01
N ILE A 54 -16.25 3.29 6.81
CA ILE A 54 -15.84 1.92 6.45
C ILE A 54 -16.11 0.99 7.63
N ILE A 55 -16.23 -0.29 7.35
CA ILE A 55 -16.30 -1.36 8.36
C ILE A 55 -14.95 -2.07 8.35
N LEU A 56 -14.25 -2.07 9.48
CA LEU A 56 -12.95 -2.74 9.60
C LEU A 56 -13.15 -4.16 10.09
N ILE A 57 -12.64 -5.13 9.33
CA ILE A 57 -12.79 -6.55 9.68
C ILE A 57 -12.14 -6.87 11.02
N ASP A 58 -10.99 -6.26 11.31
CA ASP A 58 -10.22 -6.51 12.52
C ASP A 58 -10.89 -5.93 13.81
N ASP A 59 -12.01 -5.21 13.69
CA ASP A 59 -12.81 -4.76 14.85
C ASP A 59 -13.75 -5.85 15.40
N PHE A 60 -13.88 -6.98 14.69
CA PHE A 60 -14.78 -8.08 15.06
C PHE A 60 -13.97 -9.28 15.56
N ALA A 61 -14.48 -9.98 16.58
CA ALA A 61 -13.80 -11.15 17.13
C ALA A 61 -13.88 -12.38 16.21
N SER A 62 -14.83 -12.41 15.28
CA SER A 62 -15.00 -13.51 14.33
C SER A 62 -15.69 -13.09 13.03
N PRO A 63 -15.52 -13.86 11.94
CA PRO A 63 -16.29 -13.67 10.70
C PRO A 63 -17.80 -13.78 10.91
N GLN A 64 -18.26 -14.56 11.89
CA GLN A 64 -19.67 -14.67 12.23
C GLN A 64 -20.21 -13.35 12.77
N GLU A 65 -19.50 -12.72 13.69
CA GLU A 65 -19.90 -11.44 14.29
C GLU A 65 -19.94 -10.32 13.23
N LEU A 66 -18.95 -10.30 12.32
CA LEU A 66 -18.98 -9.40 11.15
C LEU A 66 -20.23 -9.65 10.29
N ALA A 67 -20.57 -10.91 10.00
CA ALA A 67 -21.74 -11.24 9.20
C ALA A 67 -23.05 -10.82 9.88
N GLU A 68 -23.17 -11.02 11.19
CA GLU A 68 -24.32 -10.58 12.00
C GLU A 68 -24.45 -9.04 11.98
N TYR A 69 -23.33 -8.32 12.06
CA TYR A 69 -23.32 -6.86 11.97
C TYR A 69 -23.73 -6.34 10.59
N LEU A 70 -23.26 -6.98 9.51
CA LEU A 70 -23.65 -6.64 8.15
C LEU A 70 -25.15 -6.90 7.90
N ASP A 71 -25.69 -8.00 8.42
CA ASP A 71 -27.12 -8.31 8.37
C ASP A 71 -27.96 -7.29 9.16
N PHE A 72 -27.48 -6.87 10.34
CA PHE A 72 -28.09 -5.78 11.09
C PHE A 72 -28.15 -4.49 10.26
N LEU A 73 -27.04 -4.06 9.66
CA LEU A 73 -27.01 -2.85 8.83
C LEU A 73 -27.89 -2.98 7.57
N ASP A 74 -27.95 -4.16 6.96
CA ASP A 74 -28.81 -4.39 5.80
C ASP A 74 -30.30 -4.16 6.13
N LYS A 75 -30.72 -4.60 7.32
CA LYS A 75 -32.10 -4.46 7.83
C LYS A 75 -32.40 -3.08 8.41
N ASN A 76 -31.39 -2.30 8.77
CA ASN A 76 -31.53 -0.99 9.41
C ASN A 76 -30.97 0.12 8.51
N GLY A 77 -31.82 0.62 7.61
CA GLY A 77 -31.45 1.64 6.63
C GLY A 77 -30.92 2.94 7.25
N GLU A 78 -31.45 3.39 8.39
CA GLU A 78 -30.96 4.58 9.08
C GLU A 78 -29.52 4.40 9.58
N GLU A 79 -29.20 3.25 10.18
CA GLU A 79 -27.83 2.93 10.64
C GLU A 79 -26.86 2.80 9.46
N TYR A 80 -27.29 2.16 8.36
CA TYR A 80 -26.50 2.09 7.14
C TYR A 80 -26.19 3.47 6.57
N MET A 81 -27.18 4.38 6.52
CA MET A 81 -27.00 5.71 5.93
C MET A 81 -25.97 6.57 6.68
N LYS A 82 -25.74 6.31 7.98
CA LYS A 82 -24.68 6.99 8.74
C LYS A 82 -23.29 6.78 8.14
N TYR A 83 -23.03 5.59 7.57
CA TYR A 83 -21.76 5.30 6.89
C TYR A 83 -21.53 6.13 5.62
N LEU A 84 -22.59 6.72 5.06
CA LEU A 84 -22.52 7.53 3.84
C LEU A 84 -22.60 9.03 4.12
N GLU A 85 -22.64 9.45 5.39
CA GLU A 85 -22.75 10.86 5.77
C GLU A 85 -21.61 11.72 5.23
N TYR A 86 -20.43 11.14 4.99
CA TYR A 86 -19.29 11.86 4.41
C TYR A 86 -19.58 12.44 3.02
N LYS A 87 -20.61 11.93 2.32
CA LYS A 87 -21.06 12.46 1.03
C LYS A 87 -21.88 13.75 1.15
N ASN A 88 -22.39 14.06 2.33
CA ASN A 88 -23.10 15.30 2.57
C ASN A 88 -22.12 16.47 2.66
N LEU A 89 -22.61 17.68 2.39
CA LEU A 89 -21.84 18.91 2.58
C LEU A 89 -21.36 18.98 4.05
N GLY A 90 -20.06 19.10 4.26
CA GLY A 90 -19.46 19.09 5.61
C GLY A 90 -19.38 17.72 6.29
N GLY A 91 -19.66 16.62 5.57
CA GLY A 91 -19.58 15.26 6.11
C GLY A 91 -18.15 14.75 6.35
N ILE A 92 -17.17 15.37 5.70
CA ILE A 92 -15.74 15.12 5.90
C ILE A 92 -15.28 15.91 7.13
N LYS A 93 -14.98 15.21 8.22
CA LYS A 93 -14.63 15.81 9.52
C LYS A 93 -13.16 15.59 9.89
N ASN A 94 -12.45 14.72 9.18
CA ASN A 94 -11.05 14.42 9.41
C ASN A 94 -10.17 15.60 8.98
N GLN A 95 -9.61 16.32 9.97
CA GLN A 95 -8.76 17.48 9.72
C GLN A 95 -7.42 17.12 9.08
N PHE A 96 -6.83 15.99 9.47
CA PHE A 96 -5.58 15.52 8.86
C PHE A 96 -5.76 15.27 7.35
N LEU A 97 -6.86 14.64 6.95
CA LEU A 97 -7.19 14.43 5.54
C LEU A 97 -7.38 15.77 4.81
N LEU A 98 -8.16 16.69 5.39
CA LEU A 98 -8.44 17.99 4.77
C LEU A 98 -7.16 18.82 4.59
N GLU A 99 -6.34 18.94 5.64
CA GLU A 99 -5.06 19.64 5.58
C GLU A 99 -4.09 18.99 4.58
N SER A 100 -4.06 17.65 4.53
CA SER A 100 -3.21 16.92 3.59
C SER A 100 -3.62 17.16 2.14
N LEU A 101 -4.93 17.25 1.86
CA LEU A 101 -5.44 17.57 0.53
C LEU A 101 -5.21 19.04 0.16
N GLU A 102 -5.33 19.96 1.11
CA GLU A 102 -5.09 21.40 0.89
C GLU A 102 -3.61 21.70 0.61
N ARG A 103 -2.70 21.08 1.36
CA ARG A 103 -1.24 21.29 1.19
C ARG A 103 -0.64 20.53 0.00
N ARG A 104 -1.44 19.70 -0.68
CA ARG A 104 -0.94 18.86 -1.78
C ARG A 104 -0.56 19.72 -2.98
N GLU A 105 0.68 19.58 -3.42
CA GLU A 105 1.24 20.38 -4.53
C GLU A 105 0.83 19.89 -5.93
N TRP A 106 0.18 18.71 -6.01
CA TRP A 106 -0.27 18.09 -7.25
C TRP A 106 -1.78 17.87 -7.29
N GLY A 107 -2.34 17.87 -8.49
CA GLY A 107 -3.77 17.72 -8.76
C GLY A 107 -4.16 16.35 -9.31
N VAL A 108 -5.44 16.03 -9.18
CA VAL A 108 -6.09 14.90 -9.88
C VAL A 108 -7.19 15.49 -10.74
N ASN A 109 -7.08 15.35 -12.07
CA ASN A 109 -7.97 15.98 -13.05
C ASN A 109 -8.04 17.51 -12.97
N ASP A 110 -7.01 18.15 -12.41
CA ASP A 110 -6.84 19.60 -12.42
C ASP A 110 -5.71 19.96 -13.38
N MET A 111 -6.05 20.61 -14.50
CA MET A 111 -5.07 21.02 -15.51
C MET A 111 -4.20 22.22 -15.07
N THR A 112 -4.57 22.90 -13.99
CA THR A 112 -3.81 24.05 -13.45
C THR A 112 -2.69 23.62 -12.51
N LEU A 113 -2.73 22.37 -12.03
CA LEU A 113 -1.75 21.78 -11.13
C LEU A 113 -0.92 20.69 -11.85
N PRO A 114 0.32 20.44 -11.41
CA PRO A 114 1.06 19.28 -11.89
C PRO A 114 0.31 18.00 -11.51
N ASN A 115 0.37 16.98 -12.38
CA ASN A 115 -0.15 15.66 -12.02
C ASN A 115 0.77 14.99 -10.98
N TYR A 116 0.33 13.86 -10.42
CA TYR A 116 1.07 13.14 -9.37
C TYR A 116 2.45 12.62 -9.83
N LEU A 117 2.65 12.32 -11.12
CA LEU A 117 3.97 11.93 -11.65
C LEU A 117 4.90 13.14 -11.65
N ASN A 118 4.47 14.26 -12.22
CA ASN A 118 5.24 15.49 -12.23
C ASN A 118 5.54 15.98 -10.81
N GLY A 119 4.57 15.89 -9.89
CA GLY A 119 4.77 16.22 -8.48
C GLY A 119 5.83 15.34 -7.83
N PHE A 120 5.81 14.03 -8.11
CA PHE A 120 6.84 13.10 -7.64
C PHE A 120 8.22 13.40 -8.26
N GLU A 121 8.29 13.66 -9.56
CA GLU A 121 9.53 14.03 -10.24
C GLU A 121 10.14 15.31 -9.66
N CYS A 122 9.33 16.34 -9.44
CA CYS A 122 9.76 17.57 -8.77
C CYS A 122 10.26 17.29 -7.35
N PHE A 123 9.52 16.51 -6.57
CA PHE A 123 9.94 16.11 -5.23
C PHE A 123 11.31 15.43 -5.23
N ILE A 124 11.54 14.46 -6.13
CA ILE A 124 12.84 13.78 -6.23
C ILE A 124 13.93 14.76 -6.68
N CYS A 125 13.66 15.58 -7.70
CA CYS A 125 14.60 16.60 -8.18
C CYS A 125 15.02 17.56 -7.05
N ASP A 126 14.08 18.07 -6.26
CA ASP A 126 14.36 18.98 -5.16
C ASP A 126 15.19 18.32 -4.06
N ARG A 127 14.91 17.05 -3.76
CA ARG A 127 15.69 16.27 -2.78
C ARG A 127 17.12 16.04 -3.27
N GLU A 128 17.31 15.66 -4.53
CA GLU A 128 18.63 15.45 -5.11
C GLU A 128 19.43 16.75 -5.23
N ASN A 129 18.78 17.85 -5.64
CA ASN A 129 19.42 19.16 -5.68
C ASN A 129 19.83 19.66 -4.29
N THR A 130 18.99 19.42 -3.28
CA THR A 130 19.31 19.74 -1.88
C THR A 130 20.52 18.93 -1.42
N ARG A 131 20.51 17.61 -1.65
CA ARG A 131 21.61 16.72 -1.32
C ARG A 131 22.91 17.15 -2.00
N ALA A 132 22.87 17.48 -3.29
CA ALA A 132 24.04 17.91 -4.04
C ALA A 132 24.66 19.20 -3.47
N LYS A 133 23.84 20.15 -3.02
CA LYS A 133 24.31 21.36 -2.33
C LYS A 133 24.98 21.03 -1.01
N GLU A 134 24.36 20.18 -0.19
CA GLU A 134 24.93 19.72 1.09
C GLU A 134 26.29 19.02 0.89
N GLU A 135 26.41 18.16 -0.14
CA GLU A 135 27.68 17.50 -0.49
C GLU A 135 28.76 18.51 -0.92
N GLN A 136 28.38 19.55 -1.68
CA GLN A 136 29.31 20.62 -2.07
C GLN A 136 29.77 21.44 -0.86
N GLU A 137 28.88 21.78 0.06
CA GLU A 137 29.20 22.52 1.29
C GLU A 137 30.12 21.71 2.20
N HIS A 138 29.83 20.41 2.37
CA HIS A 138 30.71 19.49 3.08
C HIS A 138 32.14 19.53 2.51
N LYS A 139 32.28 19.38 1.17
CA LYS A 139 33.57 19.44 0.48
C LYS A 139 34.28 20.79 0.67
N LYS A 140 33.58 21.92 0.50
CA LYS A 140 34.12 23.27 0.69
C LYS A 140 34.55 23.55 2.12
N SER A 141 33.86 22.97 3.09
CA SER A 141 34.16 23.13 4.52
C SER A 141 35.37 22.31 4.99
N HIS A 142 35.96 21.49 4.11
CA HIS A 142 37.02 20.53 4.44
C HIS A 142 36.63 19.62 5.63
N GLY A 143 35.37 19.17 5.66
CA GLY A 143 34.86 18.26 6.69
C GLY A 143 34.41 18.92 8.01
N LYS A 144 34.37 20.25 8.10
CA LYS A 144 33.80 20.96 9.26
C LYS A 144 32.27 20.84 9.32
N ILE A 145 31.61 20.84 8.16
CA ILE A 145 30.18 20.54 8.03
C ILE A 145 30.06 19.02 7.80
N PRO A 146 29.18 18.29 8.51
CA PRO A 146 28.97 16.86 8.26
C PRO A 146 28.49 16.57 6.83
N ALA A 147 28.87 15.42 6.29
CA ALA A 147 28.35 14.97 4.99
C ALA A 147 26.86 14.64 5.12
N PRO A 148 26.05 14.83 4.07
CA PRO A 148 24.64 14.46 4.11
C PRO A 148 24.48 12.95 4.31
N ARG A 149 23.46 12.56 5.07
CA ARG A 149 23.21 11.15 5.36
C ARG A 149 22.90 10.39 4.07
N PRO A 150 23.45 9.18 3.87
CA PRO A 150 23.04 8.30 2.77
C PRO A 150 21.55 7.99 2.89
N ARG A 151 20.81 8.10 1.78
CA ARG A 151 19.44 7.62 1.67
C ARG A 151 19.43 6.39 0.78
N ILE A 152 19.77 5.25 1.38
CA ILE A 152 19.79 3.96 0.68
C ILE A 152 18.48 3.26 1.00
N ALA A 153 17.70 2.94 -0.04
CA ALA A 153 16.52 2.11 0.12
C ALA A 153 16.94 0.76 0.71
N GLN A 154 16.26 0.35 1.78
CA GLN A 154 16.43 -0.97 2.37
C GLN A 154 15.27 -1.85 1.89
N PHE A 155 15.42 -3.18 1.92
CA PHE A 155 14.29 -4.09 1.65
C PHE A 155 13.09 -3.82 2.59
N LYS A 156 13.36 -3.24 3.77
CA LYS A 156 12.36 -2.78 4.74
C LYS A 156 11.73 -1.42 4.40
N HIS A 157 12.00 -0.82 3.24
CA HIS A 157 11.61 0.57 2.95
C HIS A 157 10.10 0.81 3.00
N MET A 158 9.28 -0.21 2.70
CA MET A 158 7.82 -0.17 2.92
C MET A 158 7.40 -0.89 4.21
N GLY A 159 8.31 -1.56 4.91
CA GLY A 159 8.06 -2.22 6.20
C GLY A 159 7.02 -3.34 6.20
N CYS A 160 6.43 -3.69 5.05
CA CYS A 160 5.32 -4.63 4.99
C CYS A 160 5.70 -5.99 5.58
N PRO A 161 4.95 -6.49 6.58
CA PRO A 161 5.17 -7.84 7.09
C PRO A 161 4.92 -8.88 6.00
N MET A 162 5.42 -10.09 6.23
CA MET A 162 5.07 -11.23 5.40
C MET A 162 3.54 -11.42 5.41
N PRO A 163 2.91 -11.73 4.26
CA PRO A 163 1.47 -11.97 4.23
C PRO A 163 1.13 -13.11 5.19
N THR A 164 -0.02 -13.00 5.84
CA THR A 164 -0.61 -14.06 6.68
C THR A 164 -1.94 -14.50 6.08
N PRO A 165 -2.43 -15.71 6.40
CA PRO A 165 -3.73 -16.15 5.99
C PRO A 165 -4.82 -15.17 6.44
N GLY A 166 -5.86 -15.01 5.62
CA GLY A 166 -6.98 -14.12 5.94
C GLY A 166 -7.81 -14.59 7.15
N PHE A 167 -7.72 -15.86 7.53
CA PHE A 167 -8.37 -16.39 8.71
C PHE A 167 -7.56 -17.58 9.23
N GLY A 168 -7.43 -17.69 10.56
CA GLY A 168 -6.61 -18.71 11.21
C GLY A 168 -5.11 -18.41 11.12
N SER A 169 -4.31 -19.43 11.43
CA SER A 169 -2.85 -19.37 11.44
C SER A 169 -2.23 -20.11 10.24
N VAL A 170 -0.95 -19.87 9.95
CA VAL A 170 -0.25 -20.59 8.86
C VAL A 170 -0.14 -22.08 9.21
N GLU A 171 -0.07 -22.40 10.49
CA GLU A 171 0.00 -23.74 11.06
C GLU A 171 -1.27 -24.54 10.75
N ASP A 172 -2.42 -23.88 10.64
CA ASP A 172 -3.72 -24.51 10.35
C ASP A 172 -3.88 -24.90 8.87
N LEU A 173 -3.06 -24.34 7.97
CA LEU A 173 -3.14 -24.63 6.54
C LEU A 173 -2.53 -25.99 6.21
N SER A 174 -3.17 -26.74 5.32
CA SER A 174 -2.64 -28.02 4.84
C SER A 174 -1.30 -27.85 4.08
N GLY A 175 -0.50 -28.91 3.99
CA GLY A 175 0.84 -28.83 3.36
C GLY A 175 0.83 -28.46 1.88
N GLY A 176 -0.21 -28.88 1.14
CA GLY A 176 -0.43 -28.53 -0.27
C GLY A 176 -1.41 -27.36 -0.45
N ASP A 177 -1.55 -26.52 0.57
CA ASP A 177 -2.42 -25.36 0.46
C ASP A 177 -1.82 -24.36 -0.54
N SER A 178 -2.64 -23.96 -1.53
CA SER A 178 -2.24 -23.01 -2.56
C SER A 178 -1.69 -21.70 -2.00
N TRP A 179 -2.11 -21.28 -0.81
CA TRP A 179 -1.57 -20.10 -0.16
C TRP A 179 -0.10 -20.28 0.24
N LYS A 180 0.24 -21.45 0.81
CA LYS A 180 1.63 -21.77 1.15
C LYS A 180 2.51 -21.90 -0.10
N GLU A 181 1.99 -22.52 -1.14
CA GLU A 181 2.79 -22.78 -2.36
C GLU A 181 2.97 -21.53 -3.23
N MET A 182 1.93 -20.71 -3.38
CA MET A 182 1.91 -19.60 -4.34
C MET A 182 2.21 -18.26 -3.67
N TRP A 183 1.49 -17.88 -2.62
CA TRP A 183 1.57 -16.52 -2.06
C TRP A 183 2.90 -16.23 -1.38
N LEU A 184 3.51 -17.23 -0.73
CA LEU A 184 4.85 -17.08 -0.16
C LEU A 184 5.91 -16.90 -1.25
N GLN A 185 5.79 -17.61 -2.36
CA GLN A 185 6.71 -17.47 -3.50
C GLN A 185 6.54 -16.11 -4.18
N ASP A 186 5.30 -15.69 -4.44
CA ASP A 186 4.99 -14.41 -5.06
C ASP A 186 5.47 -13.22 -4.22
N TYR A 187 5.35 -13.32 -2.88
CA TYR A 187 5.87 -12.29 -1.97
C TYR A 187 7.38 -12.09 -2.13
N TRP A 188 8.16 -13.17 -2.20
CA TRP A 188 9.62 -13.08 -2.34
C TRP A 188 10.08 -12.85 -3.79
N GLN A 189 9.21 -13.06 -4.78
CA GLN A 189 9.55 -12.95 -6.18
C GLN A 189 10.20 -11.60 -6.51
N SER A 190 9.65 -10.49 -6.00
CA SER A 190 10.20 -9.15 -6.27
C SER A 190 11.61 -8.96 -5.68
N LEU A 191 11.89 -9.57 -4.53
CA LEU A 191 13.23 -9.57 -3.94
C LEU A 191 14.19 -10.37 -4.82
N ASP A 192 13.78 -11.56 -5.27
CA ASP A 192 14.59 -12.43 -6.13
C ASP A 192 14.90 -11.72 -7.46
N GLN A 193 13.93 -11.03 -8.04
CA GLN A 193 14.10 -10.20 -9.23
C GLN A 193 15.08 -9.05 -8.99
N GLY A 194 15.00 -8.37 -7.84
CA GLY A 194 15.95 -7.32 -7.46
C GLY A 194 17.37 -7.83 -7.29
N GLU A 195 17.55 -9.00 -6.66
CA GLU A 195 18.85 -9.65 -6.51
C GLU A 195 19.43 -10.12 -7.86
N ALA A 196 18.59 -10.68 -8.73
CA ALA A 196 18.97 -11.07 -10.08
C ALA A 196 19.43 -9.85 -10.91
N LEU A 197 18.69 -8.74 -10.88
CA LEU A 197 19.09 -7.48 -11.54
C LEU A 197 20.41 -6.93 -10.97
N THR A 198 20.56 -6.96 -9.65
CA THR A 198 21.80 -6.53 -8.98
C THR A 198 23.00 -7.38 -9.42
N ALA A 199 22.81 -8.70 -9.51
CA ALA A 199 23.84 -9.61 -10.01
C ALA A 199 24.17 -9.35 -11.49
N MET A 200 23.18 -9.06 -12.33
CA MET A 200 23.42 -8.67 -13.73
C MET A 200 24.26 -7.39 -13.81
N ILE A 201 23.92 -6.36 -13.02
CA ILE A 201 24.67 -5.10 -12.97
C ILE A 201 26.12 -5.34 -12.55
N HIS A 202 26.35 -6.13 -11.50
CA HIS A 202 27.70 -6.43 -11.02
C HIS A 202 28.54 -7.26 -12.01
N ARG A 203 27.89 -8.06 -12.86
CA ARG A 203 28.54 -8.82 -13.93
C ARG A 203 28.60 -8.07 -15.26
N ASN A 204 28.19 -6.80 -15.30
CA ASN A 204 28.10 -5.98 -16.50
C ASN A 204 27.28 -6.65 -17.63
N GLU A 205 26.23 -7.39 -17.24
CA GLU A 205 25.33 -8.09 -18.13
C GLU A 205 24.19 -7.16 -18.57
N SER A 206 24.08 -6.90 -19.87
CA SER A 206 23.07 -6.00 -20.46
C SER A 206 22.02 -6.73 -21.28
N HIS A 207 22.16 -8.04 -21.51
CA HIS A 207 21.19 -8.82 -22.28
C HIS A 207 20.00 -9.21 -21.42
N GLN A 208 18.83 -8.61 -21.70
CA GLN A 208 17.59 -8.85 -20.94
C GLN A 208 17.17 -10.32 -20.94
N GLY A 209 17.46 -11.09 -21.99
CA GLY A 209 17.14 -12.53 -22.05
C GLY A 209 17.88 -13.37 -21.01
N ARG A 210 19.00 -12.89 -20.48
CA ARG A 210 19.74 -13.57 -19.39
C ARG A 210 19.06 -13.45 -18.05
N PHE A 211 18.10 -12.54 -17.89
CA PHE A 211 17.45 -12.31 -16.60
C PHE A 211 16.91 -13.59 -15.95
N TRP A 212 16.31 -14.49 -16.75
CA TRP A 212 15.79 -15.75 -16.27
C TRP A 212 16.87 -16.75 -15.82
N ASP A 213 18.06 -16.71 -16.44
CA ASP A 213 19.21 -17.51 -16.00
C ASP A 213 19.63 -17.08 -14.57
N TYR A 214 19.69 -15.77 -14.31
CA TYR A 214 20.03 -15.21 -13.01
C TYR A 214 18.94 -15.46 -11.97
N MET A 215 17.66 -15.33 -12.35
CA MET A 215 16.53 -15.71 -11.50
C MET A 215 16.61 -17.19 -11.09
N HIS A 216 16.93 -18.07 -12.03
CA HIS A 216 17.09 -19.50 -11.75
C HIS A 216 18.27 -19.76 -10.81
N GLU A 217 19.41 -19.08 -10.99
CA GLU A 217 20.54 -19.14 -10.04
C GLU A 217 20.13 -18.74 -8.61
N ILE A 218 19.35 -17.65 -8.45
CA ILE A 218 18.84 -17.20 -7.14
C ILE A 218 17.91 -18.26 -6.54
N PHE A 219 16.94 -18.74 -7.32
CA PHE A 219 15.98 -19.76 -6.88
C PHE A 219 16.68 -21.03 -6.39
N LEU A 220 17.66 -21.55 -7.15
CA LEU A 220 18.45 -22.72 -6.77
C LEU A 220 19.27 -22.49 -5.50
N LYS A 221 19.79 -21.29 -5.27
CA LYS A 221 20.53 -20.97 -4.04
C LYS A 221 19.63 -21.03 -2.81
N ARG A 222 18.42 -20.49 -2.89
CA ARG A 222 17.47 -20.46 -1.77
C ARG A 222 16.90 -21.83 -1.44
N THR A 223 16.56 -22.61 -2.46
CA THR A 223 16.07 -24.00 -2.28
C THR A 223 17.13 -24.97 -1.76
N ARG A 224 18.43 -24.66 -1.88
CA ARG A 224 19.52 -25.46 -1.29
C ARG A 224 19.89 -25.06 0.13
N GLN A 225 19.40 -23.91 0.62
CA GLN A 225 19.68 -23.39 1.97
C GLN A 225 18.54 -23.68 2.97
N HIS A 226 17.45 -24.30 2.52
CA HIS A 226 16.37 -24.87 3.32
C HIS A 226 16.47 -26.40 3.31
#